data_AF-A0A397TFP7-F1
#
_entry.id   AF-A0A397TFP7-F1
#
_cell.length_a   1.000
_cell.length_b   1.000
_cell.length_c   1.000
_cell.angle_alpha   90.00
_cell.angle_beta   90.00
_cell.angle_gamma   90.00
#
_symmetry.space_group_name_H-M   'P 1'
#
loop_
_entity.id
_entity.type
_entity.pdbx_description
1 polymer ?
#
loop_
_entity_poly.entity_id
_entity_poly.type
_entity_poly.pdbx_seq_one_letter_code
_entity_poly.pdbx_strand_id
1 'polypeptide(L)'
;MVNNSDDINEDSDHEGFNEEFYRYRFVSQNTVDKNWKPLSAKSRQHIHDLVLSSVPTVLNNTRGIKRKADLQDLLDKLISKIDEKLETLQVPKTSKNINFDYSKLHSQNRSLELTLAQELDQISKMEMQLEHEKLLLKEDTRSLTKFRSDKKAVNSRNKMLQRNKLHPLLKEELEDAVEIDEELIKSHFKPLKNKSSCLYDPEKDDQLCEIEKSLSLHLRSIEKNTQPIDDLVNEVDEAGRGLMQLMKSAGLEDKLFDKVFL
;
A
#
# COMPACT_ATOMS: atom_id res chain seq x y z
N MET A 1 48.70 25.78 -28.65
CA MET A 1 47.33 25.82 -29.20
C MET A 1 46.47 25.01 -28.25
N VAL A 2 45.62 25.76 -27.56
CA VAL A 2 44.48 25.42 -26.70
C VAL A 2 43.83 24.07 -27.02
N ASN A 3 43.56 23.27 -25.98
CA ASN A 3 42.28 22.60 -25.73
C ASN A 3 42.39 21.77 -24.43
N ASN A 4 42.19 22.42 -23.28
CA ASN A 4 41.69 21.74 -22.09
C ASN A 4 40.18 22.03 -22.06
N SER A 5 39.38 21.02 -22.38
CA SER A 5 37.94 21.05 -22.17
C SER A 5 37.69 20.80 -20.69
N ASP A 6 37.17 21.81 -20.01
CA ASP A 6 36.52 21.66 -18.71
C ASP A 6 35.22 20.86 -18.93
N ASP A 7 35.21 19.60 -18.47
CA ASP A 7 33.99 18.81 -18.32
C ASP A 7 33.23 19.32 -17.08
N ILE A 8 32.35 20.28 -17.31
CA ILE A 8 31.28 20.65 -16.38
C ILE A 8 30.11 19.72 -16.70
N ASN A 9 30.01 18.61 -15.98
CA ASN A 9 28.76 17.86 -15.88
C ASN A 9 27.83 18.65 -14.94
N GLU A 10 27.01 19.52 -15.54
CA GLU A 10 25.78 19.98 -14.93
C GLU A 10 24.78 18.80 -14.96
N ASP A 11 24.69 18.09 -13.83
CA ASP A 11 23.53 17.26 -13.50
C ASP A 11 22.30 18.18 -13.42
N SER A 12 21.66 18.38 -14.56
CA SER A 12 20.33 18.99 -14.64
C SER A 12 19.31 17.91 -14.29
N ASP A 13 18.98 17.84 -13.00
CA ASP A 13 17.79 17.16 -12.48
C ASP A 13 16.54 17.83 -13.07
N HIS A 14 16.18 17.46 -14.30
CA HIS A 14 14.87 17.74 -14.83
C HIS A 14 13.86 16.81 -14.14
N GLU A 15 13.26 17.36 -13.09
CA GLU A 15 11.95 16.97 -12.55
C GLU A 15 11.06 16.43 -13.68
N GLY A 16 10.82 15.12 -13.62
CA GLY A 16 9.94 14.42 -14.55
C GLY A 16 8.53 14.98 -14.44
N PHE A 17 8.19 15.90 -15.33
CA PHE A 17 6.81 16.15 -15.69
C PHE A 17 6.24 14.81 -16.17
N ASN A 18 5.22 14.31 -15.47
CA ASN A 18 4.41 13.18 -15.91
C ASN A 18 3.79 13.53 -17.27
N GLU A 19 4.49 13.21 -18.36
CA GLU A 19 3.94 13.25 -19.71
C GLU A 19 2.91 12.12 -19.80
N GLU A 20 1.65 12.46 -19.55
CA GLU A 20 0.52 11.63 -19.95
C GLU A 20 0.68 11.33 -21.46
N PHE A 21 1.08 10.12 -21.79
CA PHE A 21 1.25 9.70 -23.18
C PHE A 21 -0.12 9.66 -23.87
N TYR A 22 -0.52 10.77 -24.48
CA TYR A 22 -1.69 10.84 -25.34
C TYR A 22 -1.48 9.90 -26.54
N ARG A 23 -2.22 8.80 -26.55
CA ARG A 23 -2.16 7.84 -27.67
C ARG A 23 -2.96 8.39 -28.84
N TYR A 24 -2.30 9.14 -29.72
CA TYR A 24 -2.89 9.63 -30.96
C TYR A 24 -3.30 8.45 -31.85
N ARG A 25 -4.57 8.39 -32.22
CA ARG A 25 -5.08 7.47 -33.25
C ARG A 25 -5.46 8.28 -34.48
N PHE A 26 -4.79 8.02 -35.59
CA PHE A 26 -5.19 8.55 -36.89
C PHE A 26 -6.42 7.80 -37.38
N VAL A 27 -7.52 8.53 -37.61
CA VAL A 27 -8.78 7.98 -38.11
C VAL A 27 -9.01 8.53 -39.51
N SER A 28 -9.34 7.65 -40.47
CA SER A 28 -9.61 8.09 -41.84
C SER A 28 -10.90 8.90 -41.92
N GLN A 29 -10.94 9.91 -42.79
CA GLN A 29 -12.10 10.80 -42.97
C GLN A 29 -13.38 10.02 -43.35
N ASN A 30 -13.24 8.99 -44.18
CA ASN A 30 -14.33 8.06 -44.50
C ASN A 30 -14.91 7.33 -43.27
N THR A 31 -14.11 7.10 -42.24
CA THR A 31 -14.57 6.47 -40.98
C THR A 31 -15.29 7.47 -40.11
N VAL A 32 -14.85 8.74 -40.11
CA VAL A 32 -15.52 9.85 -39.42
C VAL A 32 -16.91 10.05 -40.01
N ASP A 33 -17.02 10.29 -41.32
CA ASP A 33 -18.31 10.59 -41.96
C ASP A 33 -19.36 9.46 -41.87
N LYS A 34 -18.91 8.20 -41.83
CA LYS A 34 -19.80 7.02 -41.76
C LYS A 34 -20.19 6.64 -40.33
N ASN A 35 -19.27 6.74 -39.38
CA ASN A 35 -19.46 6.22 -38.03
C ASN A 35 -19.77 7.30 -37.00
N TRP A 36 -19.36 8.53 -37.22
CA TRP A 36 -19.56 9.61 -36.26
C TRP A 36 -20.92 10.26 -36.51
N LYS A 37 -21.58 10.68 -35.43
CA LYS A 37 -22.88 11.32 -35.49
C LYS A 37 -22.77 12.72 -34.91
N PRO A 38 -23.60 13.68 -35.36
CA PRO A 38 -23.67 14.97 -34.70
C PRO A 38 -24.10 14.78 -33.24
N LEU A 39 -23.61 15.66 -32.38
CA LEU A 39 -23.87 15.61 -30.95
C LEU A 39 -25.39 15.71 -30.67
N SER A 40 -25.89 14.89 -29.73
CA SER A 40 -27.30 14.92 -29.35
C SER A 40 -27.70 16.31 -28.85
N ALA A 41 -28.91 16.77 -29.18
CA ALA A 41 -29.45 18.04 -28.70
C ALA A 41 -29.39 18.17 -27.17
N LYS A 42 -29.64 17.09 -26.43
CA LYS A 42 -29.55 17.08 -24.95
C LYS A 42 -28.13 17.34 -24.46
N SER A 43 -27.13 16.74 -25.12
CA SER A 43 -25.72 16.92 -24.76
C SER A 43 -25.21 18.31 -25.15
N ARG A 44 -25.66 18.86 -26.28
CA ARG A 44 -25.38 20.25 -26.67
C ARG A 44 -25.91 21.24 -25.65
N GLN A 45 -27.17 21.08 -25.25
CA GLN A 45 -27.78 21.92 -24.22
C GLN A 45 -27.06 21.81 -22.88
N HIS A 46 -26.63 20.61 -22.48
CA HIS A 46 -25.86 20.43 -21.25
C HIS A 46 -24.50 21.16 -21.29
N ILE A 47 -23.78 21.11 -22.42
CA ILE A 47 -22.51 21.83 -22.58
C ILE A 47 -22.75 23.35 -22.55
N HIS A 48 -23.79 23.82 -23.24
CA HIS A 48 -24.20 25.22 -23.22
C HIS A 48 -24.52 25.70 -21.79
N ASP A 49 -25.30 24.93 -21.03
CA ASP A 49 -25.63 25.24 -19.64
C ASP A 49 -24.38 25.25 -18.74
N LEU A 50 -23.42 24.34 -18.98
CA LEU A 50 -22.16 24.30 -18.25
C LEU A 50 -21.30 25.54 -18.54
N VAL A 51 -21.19 25.94 -19.81
CA VAL A 51 -20.48 27.18 -20.19
C VAL A 51 -21.17 28.39 -19.55
N LEU A 52 -22.50 28.49 -19.62
CA LEU A 52 -23.25 29.56 -18.95
C LEU A 52 -23.05 29.57 -17.43
N SER A 53 -22.96 28.42 -16.77
CA SER A 53 -22.70 28.35 -15.33
C SER A 53 -21.33 28.90 -14.93
N SER A 54 -20.37 28.89 -15.85
CA SER A 54 -19.01 29.42 -15.64
C SER A 54 -18.90 30.94 -15.84
N VAL A 55 -19.82 31.54 -16.61
CA VAL A 55 -19.86 32.97 -16.95
C VAL A 55 -19.90 33.86 -15.70
N PRO A 56 -20.77 33.61 -14.69
CA PRO A 56 -20.80 34.42 -13.46
C PRO A 56 -19.47 34.43 -12.70
N THR A 57 -18.75 33.31 -12.67
CA THR A 57 -17.44 33.20 -11.98
C THR A 57 -16.41 34.13 -12.63
N VAL A 58 -16.38 34.16 -13.97
CA VAL A 58 -15.48 35.03 -14.73
C VAL A 58 -15.88 36.50 -14.57
N LEU A 59 -17.18 36.82 -14.67
CA LEU A 59 -17.66 38.20 -14.47
C LEU A 59 -17.42 38.71 -13.05
N ASN A 60 -17.57 37.87 -12.03
CA ASN A 60 -17.34 38.27 -10.64
C ASN A 60 -15.87 38.56 -10.34
N ASN A 61 -14.95 37.89 -11.03
CA ASN A 61 -13.51 38.12 -10.90
C ASN A 61 -13.04 39.43 -11.59
N THR A 62 -13.84 39.99 -12.49
CA THR A 62 -13.46 41.19 -13.26
C THR A 62 -13.87 42.48 -12.53
N ARG A 63 -12.93 43.41 -12.37
CA ARG A 63 -13.17 44.70 -11.69
C ARG A 63 -13.53 45.78 -12.71
N GLY A 64 -14.66 46.46 -12.48
CA GLY A 64 -15.11 47.63 -13.26
C GLY A 64 -16.28 47.34 -14.20
N ILE A 65 -17.30 48.21 -14.19
CA ILE A 65 -18.59 48.01 -14.90
C ILE A 65 -18.42 47.98 -16.42
N LYS A 66 -17.58 48.85 -17.00
CA LYS A 66 -17.33 48.90 -18.45
C LYS A 66 -16.64 47.62 -18.95
N ARG A 67 -15.62 47.15 -18.22
CA ARG A 67 -14.91 45.91 -18.53
C ARG A 67 -15.80 44.67 -18.39
N LYS A 68 -16.75 44.68 -17.45
CA LYS A 68 -17.76 43.62 -17.32
C LYS A 68 -18.67 43.55 -18.54
N ALA A 69 -19.12 44.69 -19.06
CA ALA A 69 -19.94 44.74 -20.27
C ALA A 69 -19.17 44.26 -21.51
N ASP A 70 -17.95 44.75 -21.71
CA ASP A 70 -17.10 44.31 -22.85
C ASP A 70 -16.79 42.81 -22.79
N LEU A 71 -16.58 42.28 -21.58
CA LEU A 71 -16.29 40.87 -21.36
C LEU A 71 -17.54 40.00 -21.50
N GLN A 72 -18.71 40.51 -21.10
CA GLN A 72 -19.99 39.85 -21.36
C GLN A 72 -20.25 39.72 -22.86
N ASP A 73 -20.06 40.80 -23.64
CA ASP A 73 -20.19 40.77 -25.10
C ASP A 73 -19.21 39.77 -25.76
N LEU A 74 -18.00 39.65 -25.22
CA LEU A 74 -17.01 38.69 -25.70
C LEU A 74 -17.43 37.25 -25.36
N LEU A 75 -17.88 37.01 -24.12
CA LEU A 75 -18.37 35.71 -23.68
C LEU A 75 -19.60 35.28 -24.48
N ASP A 76 -20.54 36.17 -24.76
CA ASP A 76 -21.73 35.87 -25.57
C ASP A 76 -21.36 35.51 -27.02
N LYS A 77 -20.37 36.21 -27.59
CA LYS A 77 -19.79 35.85 -28.90
C LYS A 77 -19.07 34.51 -28.86
N LEU A 78 -18.39 34.19 -27.75
CA LEU A 78 -17.71 32.91 -27.58
C LEU A 78 -18.72 31.77 -27.46
N ILE A 79 -19.79 31.95 -26.67
CA ILE A 79 -20.87 30.98 -26.51
C ILE A 79 -21.51 30.69 -27.87
N SER A 80 -21.86 31.75 -28.62
CA SER A 80 -22.43 31.62 -29.97
C SER A 80 -21.51 30.84 -30.92
N LYS A 81 -20.20 31.10 -30.88
CA LYS A 81 -19.21 30.36 -31.68
C LYS A 81 -19.07 28.91 -31.23
N ILE A 82 -19.10 28.65 -29.93
CA ILE A 82 -19.04 27.30 -29.38
C ILE A 82 -20.26 26.51 -29.83
N ASP A 83 -21.46 27.09 -29.74
CA ASP A 83 -22.69 26.45 -30.19
C ASP A 83 -22.63 26.09 -31.68
N GLU A 84 -22.24 27.05 -32.54
CA GLU A 84 -22.08 26.81 -33.99
C GLU A 84 -21.07 25.67 -34.28
N LYS A 85 -19.98 25.61 -33.51
CA LYS A 85 -18.98 24.53 -33.62
C LYS A 85 -19.50 23.21 -33.07
N LEU A 86 -20.31 23.21 -32.02
CA LEU A 86 -20.91 22.00 -31.46
C LEU A 86 -22.00 21.43 -32.37
N GLU A 87 -22.67 22.25 -33.18
CA GLU A 87 -23.62 21.76 -34.20
C GLU A 87 -22.90 21.02 -35.34
N THR A 88 -21.73 21.51 -35.73
CA THR A 88 -20.92 20.95 -36.82
C THR A 88 -19.98 19.83 -36.37
N LEU A 89 -19.79 19.68 -35.06
CA LEU A 89 -18.93 18.66 -34.48
C LEU A 89 -19.56 17.26 -34.62
N GLN A 90 -18.91 16.42 -35.43
CA GLN A 90 -19.20 14.99 -35.46
C GLN A 90 -18.46 14.32 -34.30
N VAL A 91 -19.17 13.52 -33.51
CA VAL A 91 -18.58 12.77 -32.40
C VAL A 91 -18.64 11.27 -32.70
N PRO A 92 -17.61 10.49 -32.31
CA PRO A 92 -17.66 9.04 -32.40
C PRO A 92 -18.92 8.50 -31.73
N LYS A 93 -19.52 7.44 -32.29
CA LYS A 93 -20.50 6.63 -31.55
C LYS A 93 -19.79 6.01 -30.36
N THR A 94 -19.80 6.69 -29.22
CA THR A 94 -19.49 6.05 -27.95
C THR A 94 -20.49 4.92 -27.80
N SER A 95 -20.00 3.70 -27.59
CA SER A 95 -20.90 2.58 -27.32
C SER A 95 -21.81 3.01 -26.17
N LYS A 96 -23.13 2.90 -26.36
CA LYS A 96 -24.16 3.22 -25.37
C LYS A 96 -23.96 2.54 -23.99
N ASN A 97 -22.98 1.65 -23.88
CA ASN A 97 -22.62 0.86 -22.70
C ASN A 97 -21.44 1.43 -21.90
N ILE A 98 -20.72 2.44 -22.41
CA ILE A 98 -19.67 3.12 -21.62
C ILE A 98 -20.29 4.42 -21.12
N ASN A 99 -21.07 4.29 -20.05
CA ASN A 99 -21.30 5.42 -19.15
C ASN A 99 -19.90 5.75 -18.59
N PHE A 100 -19.22 6.72 -19.20
CA PHE A 100 -17.97 7.24 -18.68
C PHE A 100 -18.30 8.01 -17.40
N ASP A 101 -18.45 7.26 -16.32
CA ASP A 101 -18.67 7.79 -14.99
C ASP A 101 -17.31 8.24 -14.45
N TYR A 102 -17.04 9.53 -14.64
CA TYR A 102 -15.83 10.16 -14.12
C TYR A 102 -15.68 9.94 -12.61
N SER A 103 -16.79 9.95 -11.86
CA SER A 103 -16.75 9.72 -10.41
C SER A 103 -16.28 8.31 -10.10
N LYS A 104 -16.77 7.31 -10.84
CA LYS A 104 -16.31 5.93 -10.69
C LYS A 104 -14.84 5.78 -11.06
N LEU A 105 -14.39 6.34 -12.18
CA LEU A 105 -12.99 6.30 -12.58
C LEU A 105 -12.08 6.99 -11.56
N HIS A 106 -12.51 8.14 -11.03
CA HIS A 106 -11.78 8.87 -10.00
C HIS A 106 -11.69 8.07 -8.69
N SER A 107 -12.79 7.42 -8.28
CA SER A 107 -12.79 6.54 -7.11
C SER A 107 -11.85 5.33 -7.27
N GLN A 108 -11.80 4.75 -8.47
CA GLN A 108 -10.87 3.67 -8.80
C GLN A 108 -9.42 4.16 -8.74
N ASN A 109 -9.13 5.31 -9.34
CA ASN A 109 -7.79 5.88 -9.30
C ASN A 109 -7.33 6.13 -7.85
N ARG A 110 -8.19 6.75 -7.03
CA ARG A 110 -7.91 6.95 -5.60
C ARG A 110 -7.66 5.65 -4.85
N SER A 111 -8.42 4.59 -5.15
CA SER A 111 -8.21 3.27 -4.52
C SER A 111 -6.86 2.66 -4.90
N LEU A 112 -6.44 2.84 -6.15
CA LEU A 112 -5.14 2.38 -6.64
C LEU A 112 -4.00 3.19 -6.04
N GLU A 113 -4.14 4.51 -5.94
CA GLU A 113 -3.16 5.39 -5.28
C GLU A 113 -2.97 5.00 -3.80
N LEU A 114 -4.06 4.71 -3.09
CA LEU A 114 -3.99 4.25 -1.70
C LEU A 114 -3.29 2.88 -1.57
N THR A 115 -3.61 1.96 -2.47
CA THR A 115 -2.97 0.63 -2.49
C THR A 115 -1.48 0.76 -2.78
N LEU A 116 -1.12 1.58 -3.77
CA LEU A 116 0.27 1.85 -4.13
C LEU A 116 1.05 2.47 -2.96
N ALA A 117 0.45 3.44 -2.25
CA ALA A 117 1.09 4.04 -1.08
C ALA A 117 1.34 3.02 0.04
N GLN A 118 0.39 2.10 0.27
CA GLN A 118 0.55 1.01 1.25
C GLN A 118 1.64 0.03 0.82
N GLU A 119 1.69 -0.35 -0.45
CA GLU A 119 2.72 -1.24 -0.99
C GLU A 119 4.11 -0.60 -0.89
N LEU A 120 4.24 0.70 -1.18
CA LEU A 120 5.51 1.42 -1.04
C LEU A 120 5.98 1.50 0.42
N ASP A 121 5.09 1.75 1.37
CA ASP A 121 5.42 1.71 2.81
C ASP A 121 5.85 0.30 3.25
N GLN A 122 5.16 -0.74 2.76
CA GLN A 122 5.57 -2.12 3.01
C GLN A 122 6.96 -2.43 2.43
N ILE A 123 7.25 -1.99 1.21
CA ILE A 123 8.57 -2.15 0.58
C ILE A 123 9.64 -1.47 1.42
N SER A 124 9.42 -0.21 1.82
CA SER A 124 10.37 0.53 2.66
C SER A 124 10.65 -0.19 3.99
N LYS A 125 9.63 -0.75 4.63
CA LYS A 125 9.79 -1.55 5.85
C LYS A 125 10.62 -2.81 5.60
N MET A 126 10.36 -3.52 4.51
CA MET A 126 11.13 -4.71 4.14
C MET A 126 12.59 -4.37 3.84
N GLU A 127 12.84 -3.24 3.16
CA GLU A 127 14.21 -2.76 2.88
C GLU A 127 14.97 -2.45 4.16
N MET A 128 14.35 -1.74 5.11
CA MET A 128 14.95 -1.48 6.42
C MET A 128 15.27 -2.76 7.20
N GLN A 129 14.35 -3.74 7.20
CA GLN A 129 14.57 -5.04 7.83
C GLN A 129 15.74 -5.79 7.16
N LEU A 130 15.78 -5.77 5.84
CA LEU A 130 16.83 -6.43 5.07
C LEU A 130 18.21 -5.79 5.30
N GLU A 131 18.29 -4.47 5.45
CA GLU A 131 19.53 -3.81 5.87
C GLU A 131 19.95 -4.20 7.28
N HIS A 132 19.00 -4.26 8.22
CA HIS A 132 19.28 -4.69 9.59
C HIS A 132 19.81 -6.13 9.64
N GLU A 133 19.17 -7.07 8.95
CA GLU A 133 19.62 -8.47 8.85
C GLU A 133 20.99 -8.58 8.19
N LYS A 134 21.27 -7.79 7.15
CA LYS A 134 22.60 -7.75 6.53
C LYS A 134 23.68 -7.27 7.50
N LEU A 135 23.38 -6.30 8.36
CA LEU A 135 24.31 -5.85 9.40
C LEU A 135 24.56 -6.94 10.43
N LEU A 136 23.50 -7.59 10.91
CA LEU A 136 23.61 -8.70 11.87
C LEU A 136 24.44 -9.87 11.29
N LEU A 137 24.20 -10.22 10.03
CA LEU A 137 24.97 -11.26 9.34
C LEU A 137 26.46 -10.90 9.22
N LYS A 138 26.79 -9.62 8.98
CA LYS A 138 28.19 -9.16 8.97
C LYS A 138 28.84 -9.29 10.34
N GLU A 139 28.12 -9.03 11.42
CA GLU A 139 28.61 -9.21 12.78
C GLU A 139 28.84 -10.68 13.11
N ASP A 140 27.88 -11.55 12.78
CA ASP A 140 27.98 -12.99 13.01
C ASP A 140 29.13 -13.61 12.23
N THR A 141 29.29 -13.23 10.96
CA THR A 141 30.42 -13.70 10.14
C THR A 141 31.77 -13.24 10.70
N ARG A 142 31.85 -12.01 11.23
CA ARG A 142 33.04 -11.51 11.93
C ARG A 142 33.31 -12.32 13.21
N SER A 143 32.29 -12.61 14.00
CA SER A 143 32.41 -13.42 15.22
C SER A 143 32.85 -14.85 14.90
N LEU A 144 32.26 -15.46 13.87
CA LEU A 144 32.59 -16.81 13.42
C LEU A 144 34.04 -16.90 12.92
N THR A 145 34.50 -15.93 12.13
CA THR A 145 35.89 -15.89 11.66
C THR A 145 36.88 -15.78 12.84
N LYS A 146 36.55 -14.98 13.86
CA LYS A 146 37.32 -14.89 15.11
C LYS A 146 37.36 -16.24 15.87
N PHE A 147 36.21 -16.89 16.05
CA PHE A 147 36.18 -18.21 16.69
C PHE A 147 36.95 -19.27 15.90
N ARG A 148 36.93 -19.20 14.56
CA ARG A 148 37.73 -20.08 13.70
C ARG A 148 39.22 -19.83 13.86
N SER A 149 39.67 -18.56 13.96
CA SER A 149 41.08 -18.26 14.21
C SER A 149 41.51 -18.72 15.61
N ASP A 150 40.68 -18.49 16.62
CA ASP A 150 40.97 -18.87 18.00
C ASP A 150 41.04 -20.40 18.14
N LYS A 151 40.09 -21.13 17.54
CA LYS A 151 40.13 -22.60 17.47
C LYS A 151 41.40 -23.10 16.78
N LYS A 152 41.83 -22.48 15.68
CA LYS A 152 43.08 -22.84 14.99
C LYS A 152 44.30 -22.57 15.88
N ALA A 153 44.34 -21.45 16.60
CA ALA A 153 45.42 -21.10 17.50
C ALA A 153 45.50 -22.03 18.73
N VAL A 154 44.37 -22.40 19.31
CA VAL A 154 44.30 -23.39 20.40
C VAL A 154 44.74 -24.75 19.90
N ASN A 155 44.27 -25.20 18.73
CA ASN A 155 44.67 -26.48 18.15
C ASN A 155 46.17 -26.51 17.80
N SER A 156 46.74 -25.44 17.28
CA SER A 156 48.19 -25.38 16.99
C SER A 156 49.00 -25.39 18.28
N ARG A 157 48.60 -24.63 19.30
CA ARG A 157 49.20 -24.66 20.64
C ARG A 157 49.13 -26.05 21.26
N ASN A 158 47.97 -26.70 21.21
CA ASN A 158 47.79 -28.07 21.71
C ASN A 158 48.72 -29.03 20.97
N LYS A 159 48.75 -29.03 19.63
CA LYS A 159 49.70 -29.83 18.84
C LYS A 159 51.17 -29.58 19.21
N MET A 160 51.56 -28.33 19.48
CA MET A 160 52.92 -28.01 19.91
C MET A 160 53.22 -28.54 21.33
N LEU A 161 52.28 -28.40 22.27
CA LEU A 161 52.42 -28.95 23.61
C LEU A 161 52.50 -30.48 23.59
N GLN A 162 51.69 -31.13 22.75
CA GLN A 162 51.71 -32.57 22.52
C GLN A 162 53.08 -33.04 22.03
N ARG A 163 53.69 -32.31 21.08
CA ARG A 163 55.03 -32.64 20.57
C ARG A 163 56.13 -32.44 21.60
N ASN A 164 56.12 -31.29 22.31
CA ASN A 164 57.29 -30.81 23.04
C ASN A 164 57.26 -31.01 24.57
N LYS A 165 56.08 -31.20 25.19
CA LYS A 165 55.92 -31.09 26.65
C LYS A 165 55.11 -32.18 27.33
N LEU A 166 54.60 -33.18 26.59
CA LEU A 166 53.88 -34.30 27.19
C LEU A 166 54.77 -35.50 27.47
N HIS A 167 54.50 -36.12 28.62
CA HIS A 167 55.09 -37.38 29.05
C HIS A 167 54.66 -38.50 28.09
N PRO A 168 55.53 -39.48 27.74
CA PRO A 168 55.24 -40.53 26.76
C PRO A 168 53.91 -41.27 26.96
N LEU A 169 53.54 -41.60 28.20
CA LEU A 169 52.25 -42.25 28.52
C LEU A 169 51.01 -41.46 28.07
N LEU A 170 51.06 -40.12 28.06
CA LEU A 170 49.92 -39.28 27.66
C LEU A 170 49.83 -39.06 26.15
N LYS A 171 50.84 -39.50 25.39
CA LYS A 171 50.83 -39.45 23.92
C LYS A 171 50.09 -40.66 23.34
N GLU A 172 50.15 -41.79 24.03
CA GLU A 172 49.55 -43.07 23.64
C GLU A 172 48.03 -43.07 23.88
N GLU A 173 47.59 -42.50 25.00
CA GLU A 173 46.16 -42.41 25.40
C GLU A 173 45.30 -41.46 24.53
N LEU A 174 45.92 -40.69 23.62
CA LEU A 174 45.23 -39.83 22.65
C LEU A 174 45.17 -40.43 21.23
N GLU A 175 46.02 -41.41 20.93
CA GLU A 175 46.00 -42.14 19.65
C GLU A 175 44.91 -43.21 19.66
N ASP A 176 44.67 -43.81 20.83
CA ASP A 176 43.41 -44.45 21.14
C ASP A 176 42.36 -43.35 21.39
N ALA A 177 41.70 -42.93 20.31
CA ALA A 177 40.44 -42.23 20.44
C ALA A 177 39.54 -43.09 21.34
N VAL A 178 39.33 -42.64 22.59
CA VAL A 178 38.37 -43.25 23.50
C VAL A 178 37.07 -43.39 22.72
N GLU A 179 36.72 -44.63 22.40
CA GLU A 179 35.47 -44.98 21.76
C GLU A 179 34.40 -44.59 22.78
N ILE A 180 33.80 -43.43 22.57
CA ILE A 180 32.75 -42.93 23.43
C ILE A 180 31.60 -43.90 23.27
N ASP A 181 31.43 -44.77 24.24
CA ASP A 181 30.35 -45.74 24.26
C ASP A 181 29.01 -44.97 24.37
N GLU A 182 28.35 -44.80 23.22
CA GLU A 182 27.09 -44.08 23.11
C GLU A 182 26.00 -44.70 23.99
N GLU A 183 26.12 -45.98 24.35
CA GLU A 183 25.19 -46.64 25.28
C GLU A 183 25.42 -46.21 26.73
N LEU A 184 26.67 -46.00 27.15
CA LEU A 184 26.99 -45.48 28.49
C LEU A 184 26.47 -44.05 28.66
N ILE A 185 26.59 -43.22 27.63
CA ILE A 185 26.02 -41.86 27.61
C ILE A 185 24.49 -41.93 27.68
N LYS A 186 23.83 -42.77 26.88
CA LYS A 186 22.36 -42.94 26.92
C LYS A 186 21.87 -43.47 28.27
N SER A 187 22.66 -44.27 28.99
CA SER A 187 22.30 -44.77 30.32
C SER A 187 22.35 -43.69 31.41
N HIS A 188 23.23 -42.70 31.27
CA HIS A 188 23.30 -41.53 32.16
C HIS A 188 22.27 -40.44 31.81
N PHE A 189 21.82 -40.37 30.57
CA PHE A 189 20.66 -39.55 30.16
C PHE A 189 19.37 -40.36 30.24
N LYS A 190 18.88 -40.61 31.47
CA LYS A 190 17.49 -41.08 31.64
C LYS A 190 16.55 -40.03 31.03
N PRO A 191 15.70 -40.38 30.05
CA PRO A 191 14.70 -39.46 29.56
C PRO A 191 13.77 -39.12 30.72
N LEU A 192 13.74 -37.84 31.08
CA LEU A 192 12.94 -37.33 32.17
C LEU A 192 11.45 -37.56 31.83
N LYS A 193 10.88 -38.64 32.36
CA LYS A 193 9.46 -39.02 32.20
C LYS A 193 8.50 -38.14 33.01
N ASN A 194 8.91 -36.92 33.36
CA ASN A 194 8.08 -35.96 34.06
C ASN A 194 7.98 -34.69 33.22
N LYS A 195 6.82 -34.47 32.59
CA LYS A 195 6.42 -33.23 31.88
C LYS A 195 6.22 -32.03 32.84
N SER A 196 6.96 -31.97 33.93
CA SER A 196 6.66 -31.08 35.07
C SER A 196 7.91 -30.53 35.76
N SER A 197 9.07 -30.53 35.08
CA SER A 197 10.21 -29.70 35.46
C SER A 197 10.48 -28.62 34.41
N CYS A 198 9.42 -28.00 33.89
CA CYS A 198 9.55 -26.62 33.47
C CYS A 198 9.57 -25.81 34.76
N LEU A 199 10.75 -25.35 35.18
CA LEU A 199 10.94 -24.37 36.26
C LEU A 199 10.39 -22.97 35.89
N TYR A 200 9.66 -22.89 34.78
CA TYR A 200 9.00 -21.69 34.31
C TYR A 200 7.61 -21.63 34.92
N ASP A 201 7.47 -20.75 35.88
CA ASP A 201 6.21 -20.37 36.48
C ASP A 201 5.70 -19.14 35.70
N PRO A 202 4.68 -19.27 34.85
CA PRO A 202 4.24 -18.18 33.96
C PRO A 202 3.76 -16.95 34.75
N GLU A 203 3.35 -17.12 36.01
CA GLU A 203 2.95 -16.00 36.88
C GLU A 203 4.14 -15.21 37.46
N LYS A 204 5.37 -15.73 37.35
CA LYS A 204 6.60 -15.07 37.84
C LYS A 204 7.48 -14.51 36.73
N ASP A 205 7.05 -14.63 35.47
CA ASP A 205 7.75 -14.03 34.35
C ASP A 205 7.28 -12.57 34.19
N ASP A 206 8.11 -11.64 34.67
CA ASP A 206 7.87 -10.20 34.56
C ASP A 206 7.65 -9.77 33.09
N GLN A 207 8.33 -10.40 32.13
CA GLN A 207 8.17 -10.08 30.71
C GLN A 207 6.81 -10.56 30.19
N LEU A 208 6.35 -11.75 30.61
CA LEU A 208 5.03 -12.24 30.24
C LEU A 208 3.92 -11.39 30.86
N CYS A 209 4.07 -10.98 32.12
CA CYS A 209 3.12 -10.09 32.78
C CYS A 209 3.08 -8.70 32.14
N GLU A 210 4.20 -8.15 31.68
CA GLU A 210 4.22 -6.90 30.92
C GLU A 210 3.51 -7.03 29.57
N ILE A 211 3.72 -8.14 28.88
CA ILE A 211 3.03 -8.44 27.61
C ILE A 211 1.54 -8.60 27.84
N GLU A 212 1.12 -9.33 28.87
CA GLU A 212 -0.30 -9.52 29.22
C GLU A 212 -0.96 -8.18 29.57
N LYS A 213 -0.29 -7.34 30.37
CA LYS A 213 -0.76 -5.98 30.68
C LYS A 213 -0.87 -5.12 29.42
N SER A 214 0.15 -5.14 28.56
CA SER A 214 0.14 -4.41 27.28
C SER A 214 -1.00 -4.88 26.38
N LEU A 215 -1.16 -6.19 26.22
CA LEU A 215 -2.23 -6.78 25.42
C LEU A 215 -3.61 -6.42 25.97
N SER A 216 -3.80 -6.49 27.29
CA SER A 216 -5.07 -6.10 27.92
C SER A 216 -5.39 -4.62 27.72
N LEU A 217 -4.37 -3.74 27.77
CA LEU A 217 -4.53 -2.32 27.47
C LEU A 217 -4.88 -2.07 26.00
N HIS A 218 -4.23 -2.77 25.08
CA HIS A 218 -4.53 -2.68 23.66
C HIS A 218 -5.93 -3.21 23.32
N LEU A 219 -6.33 -4.35 23.90
CA LEU A 219 -7.68 -4.89 23.73
C LEU A 219 -8.74 -3.96 24.29
N ARG A 220 -8.51 -3.37 25.47
CA ARG A 220 -9.41 -2.36 26.05
C ARG A 220 -9.48 -1.09 25.22
N SER A 221 -8.38 -0.70 24.59
CA SER A 221 -8.33 0.43 23.67
C SER A 221 -9.12 0.15 22.39
N ILE A 222 -8.97 -1.06 21.84
CA ILE A 222 -9.75 -1.52 20.68
C ILE A 222 -11.23 -1.57 21.03
N GLU A 223 -11.61 -2.19 22.15
CA GLU A 223 -12.98 -2.25 22.64
C GLU A 223 -13.60 -0.85 22.77
N LYS A 224 -12.86 0.09 23.37
CA LYS A 224 -13.31 1.49 23.49
C LYS A 224 -13.45 2.18 22.13
N ASN A 225 -12.60 1.86 21.16
CA ASN A 225 -12.66 2.42 19.82
C ASN A 225 -13.77 1.77 18.96
N THR A 226 -14.13 0.52 19.21
CA THR A 226 -15.21 -0.19 18.52
C THR A 226 -16.58 0.06 19.12
N GLN A 227 -16.66 0.47 20.40
CA GLN A 227 -17.92 0.73 21.08
C GLN A 227 -18.84 1.76 20.37
N PRO A 228 -18.35 2.88 19.81
CA PRO A 228 -19.18 3.78 19.01
C PRO A 228 -19.70 3.15 17.71
N ILE A 229 -18.97 2.18 17.16
CA ILE A 229 -19.40 1.42 15.97
C ILE A 229 -20.50 0.44 16.36
N ASP A 230 -20.38 -0.25 17.50
CA ASP A 230 -21.43 -1.11 18.02
C ASP A 230 -22.71 -0.31 18.35
N ASP A 231 -22.56 0.87 18.95
CA ASP A 231 -23.68 1.78 19.21
C ASP A 231 -24.34 2.24 17.90
N LEU A 232 -23.56 2.58 16.87
CA LEU A 232 -24.08 2.93 15.55
C LEU A 232 -24.80 1.75 14.89
N VAL A 233 -24.26 0.54 15.00
CA VAL A 233 -24.91 -0.68 14.48
C VAL A 233 -26.25 -0.87 15.17
N ASN A 234 -26.30 -0.74 16.49
CA ASN A 234 -27.56 -0.86 17.25
C ASN A 234 -28.58 0.22 16.84
N GLU A 235 -28.16 1.47 16.66
CA GLU A 235 -29.01 2.57 16.21
C GLU A 235 -29.54 2.34 14.78
N VAL A 236 -28.69 1.86 13.87
CA VAL A 236 -29.10 1.49 12.50
C VAL A 236 -30.10 0.34 12.52
N ASP A 237 -29.89 -0.63 13.39
CA ASP A 237 -30.76 -1.79 13.53
C ASP A 237 -32.11 -1.41 14.17
N GLU A 238 -32.12 -0.46 15.11
CA GLU A 238 -33.34 0.15 15.68
C GLU A 238 -34.07 1.02 14.66
N ALA A 239 -33.36 1.85 13.90
CA ALA A 239 -33.94 2.62 12.79
C ALA A 239 -34.52 1.70 11.69
N GLY A 240 -33.85 0.59 11.39
CA GLY A 240 -34.34 -0.45 10.48
C GLY A 240 -35.62 -1.11 10.98
N ARG A 241 -35.68 -1.45 12.28
CA ARG A 241 -36.90 -1.97 12.93
C ARG A 241 -38.03 -0.94 12.92
N GLY A 242 -37.74 0.34 13.20
CA GLY A 242 -38.71 1.43 13.16
C GLY A 242 -39.28 1.67 11.76
N LEU A 243 -38.42 1.63 10.74
CA LEU A 243 -38.84 1.70 9.34
C LEU A 243 -39.72 0.51 8.95
N MET A 244 -39.34 -0.72 9.32
CA MET A 244 -40.19 -1.90 9.09
C MET A 244 -41.55 -1.76 9.77
N GLN A 245 -41.60 -1.22 11.00
CA GLN A 245 -42.86 -1.02 11.73
C GLN A 245 -43.74 0.08 11.11
N LEU A 246 -43.14 1.19 10.65
CA LEU A 246 -43.86 2.22 9.89
C LEU A 246 -44.37 1.68 8.55
N MET A 247 -43.56 0.91 7.83
CA MET A 247 -43.96 0.29 6.57
C MET A 247 -45.08 -0.73 6.72
N LYS A 248 -45.06 -1.49 7.83
CA LYS A 248 -46.16 -2.38 8.22
C LYS A 248 -47.45 -1.60 8.50
N SER A 249 -47.35 -0.48 9.22
CA SER A 249 -48.51 0.39 9.47
C SER A 249 -49.06 1.07 8.21
N ALA A 250 -48.23 1.23 7.19
CA ALA A 250 -48.58 1.83 5.91
C ALA A 250 -49.02 0.80 4.83
N GLY A 251 -49.07 -0.49 5.16
CA GLY A 251 -49.52 -1.55 4.24
C GLY A 251 -48.59 -1.81 3.05
N LEU A 252 -47.29 -1.55 3.21
CA LEU A 252 -46.26 -1.70 2.16
C LEU A 252 -45.40 -2.98 2.28
N GLU A 253 -45.74 -3.90 3.19
CA GLU A 253 -45.00 -5.14 3.47
C GLU A 253 -44.76 -5.99 2.20
N ASP A 254 -45.76 -6.13 1.33
CA ASP A 254 -45.71 -7.05 0.19
C ASP A 254 -44.80 -6.57 -0.96
N LYS A 255 -44.51 -5.27 -1.06
CA LYS A 255 -43.74 -4.70 -2.19
C LYS A 255 -42.23 -4.84 -2.06
N LEU A 256 -41.73 -5.23 -0.88
CA LEU A 256 -40.30 -5.31 -0.60
C LEU A 256 -39.77 -6.75 -0.57
N PHE A 257 -40.58 -7.73 -0.14
CA PHE A 257 -40.20 -9.15 -0.23
C PHE A 257 -39.91 -9.57 -1.68
N ASP A 258 -40.66 -9.03 -2.65
CA ASP A 258 -40.43 -9.24 -4.08
C ASP A 258 -39.16 -8.56 -4.63
N LYS A 259 -38.55 -7.61 -3.90
CA LYS A 259 -37.35 -6.86 -4.34
C LYS A 259 -36.07 -7.19 -3.59
N VAL A 260 -36.15 -7.80 -2.41
CA VAL A 260 -34.97 -8.17 -1.61
C VAL A 260 -34.52 -9.62 -1.88
N PHE A 261 -35.38 -10.46 -2.46
CA PHE A 261 -35.06 -11.86 -2.84
C PHE A 261 -34.93 -12.11 -4.36
N LEU A 262 -34.61 -11.06 -5.14
CA LEU A 262 -34.27 -11.13 -6.58
C LEU A 262 -32.90 -10.49 -6.81
#